data_AF-A0AA96YBE0-F1
#
_entry.id   AF-A0AA96YBE0-F1
#
_cell.length_a   1.000
_cell.length_b   1.000
_cell.length_c   1.000
_cell.angle_alpha   90.00
_cell.angle_beta   90.00
_cell.angle_gamma   90.00
#
_symmetry.space_group_name_H-M   'P 1'
#
loop_
_entity.id
_entity.type
_entity.pdbx_description
1 polymer ?
#
loop_
_entity_poly.entity_id
_entity_poly.type
_entity_poly.pdbx_seq_one_letter_code
_entity_poly.pdbx_strand_id
1 'polypeptide(L)'
;MKTFSSLNFRSVTEFRFWLVAIAAGLAAIHLTLVWRADNVDLLGSSILFFAALTSLLGDRQHTLRFDSSILASVLGAMLIAFVLLRSLATPGEAFLLLAPLTAGLGLALLSSGFRGLGQYRQELLLLFCLGAPKVFIPPLFDPTLWTAKFSTALLWYGGFEVVRDGVNIHLPTGSVEVYPGCSGIEGITYLLSLAGLFVVMFPLNWLRRGLAVVLAVLIAFVVNGVRVSLMAYLVASSQPEAFEYWHEGTGSLIFSMIAVLIFGGVCWLLLRWQEVAERWIALAEVSDDPAEEELFLDDPLDDPLEWQEP
;
A
#
# COMPACT_ATOMS: atom_id res chain seq x y z
N MET A 1 -36.25 -45.32 -2.16
CA MET A 1 -35.71 -44.02 -2.58
C MET A 1 -35.33 -43.24 -1.32
N LYS A 2 -34.06 -43.29 -0.88
CA LYS A 2 -33.57 -42.55 0.28
C LYS A 2 -32.30 -41.77 -0.12
N THR A 3 -32.53 -40.48 -0.34
CA THR A 3 -31.64 -39.32 -0.16
C THR A 3 -30.12 -39.58 0.01
N PHE A 4 -29.39 -39.40 -1.09
CA PHE A 4 -27.98 -39.02 -1.08
C PHE A 4 -27.88 -37.49 -0.97
N SER A 5 -27.63 -36.94 0.22
CA SER A 5 -27.30 -35.50 0.37
C SER A 5 -26.19 -35.18 1.38
N SER A 6 -25.52 -36.18 1.96
CA SER A 6 -24.47 -35.99 2.96
C SER A 6 -23.04 -36.10 2.43
N LEU A 7 -22.84 -36.58 1.20
CA LEU A 7 -21.50 -36.80 0.61
C LEU A 7 -20.88 -35.51 0.04
N ASN A 8 -21.69 -34.58 -0.47
CA ASN A 8 -21.17 -33.34 -1.05
C ASN A 8 -20.62 -32.36 0.01
N PHE A 9 -21.23 -32.30 1.18
CA PHE A 9 -20.88 -31.28 2.20
C PHE A 9 -19.49 -31.52 2.83
N ARG A 10 -19.10 -32.78 3.08
CA ARG A 10 -17.76 -33.12 3.60
C ARG A 10 -16.65 -32.80 2.62
N SER A 11 -16.86 -33.06 1.33
CA SER A 11 -15.83 -32.83 0.30
C SER A 11 -15.44 -31.36 0.14
N VAL A 12 -16.40 -30.43 0.30
CA VAL A 12 -16.17 -28.99 0.15
C VAL A 12 -15.47 -28.40 1.38
N THR A 13 -15.84 -28.81 2.60
CA THR A 13 -15.13 -28.39 3.81
C THR A 13 -13.71 -28.93 3.86
N GLU A 14 -13.48 -30.18 3.44
CA GLU A 14 -12.14 -30.75 3.30
C GLU A 14 -11.30 -29.98 2.27
N PHE A 15 -11.88 -29.65 1.10
CA PHE A 15 -11.17 -28.87 0.08
C PHE A 15 -10.76 -27.47 0.56
N ARG A 16 -11.66 -26.75 1.25
CA ARG A 16 -11.38 -25.42 1.81
C ARG A 16 -10.28 -25.49 2.87
N PHE A 17 -10.30 -26.52 3.72
CA PHE A 17 -9.26 -26.75 4.72
C PHE A 17 -7.88 -26.92 4.06
N TRP A 18 -7.77 -27.74 3.02
CA TRP A 18 -6.50 -27.94 2.30
C TRP A 18 -6.00 -26.66 1.63
N LEU A 19 -6.87 -25.85 1.02
CA LEU A 19 -6.47 -24.56 0.45
C LEU A 19 -5.89 -23.60 1.50
N VAL A 20 -6.53 -23.50 2.67
CA VAL A 20 -6.04 -22.68 3.78
C VAL A 20 -4.71 -23.22 4.30
N ALA A 21 -4.56 -24.53 4.45
CA ALA A 21 -3.30 -25.15 4.86
C ALA A 21 -2.15 -24.85 3.87
N ILE A 22 -2.41 -24.93 2.56
CA ILE A 22 -1.41 -24.59 1.53
C ILE A 22 -1.05 -23.10 1.61
N ALA A 23 -2.04 -22.21 1.72
CA ALA A 23 -1.81 -20.77 1.84
C ALA A 23 -1.00 -20.41 3.08
N ALA A 24 -1.34 -20.97 4.25
CA ALA A 24 -0.60 -20.78 5.48
C ALA A 24 0.84 -21.30 5.37
N GLY A 25 1.03 -22.48 4.76
CA GLY A 25 2.36 -23.04 4.51
C GLY A 25 3.22 -22.15 3.60
N LEU A 26 2.65 -21.64 2.51
CA LEU A 26 3.35 -20.72 1.60
C LEU A 26 3.69 -19.39 2.28
N ALA A 27 2.78 -18.84 3.07
CA ALA A 27 3.04 -17.63 3.86
C ALA A 27 4.17 -17.86 4.89
N ALA A 28 4.16 -18.99 5.59
CA ALA A 28 5.21 -19.33 6.57
C ALA A 28 6.58 -19.52 5.91
N ILE A 29 6.63 -20.18 4.73
CA ILE A 29 7.86 -20.31 3.95
C ILE A 29 8.37 -18.93 3.54
N HIS A 30 7.51 -18.07 3.00
CA HIS A 30 7.88 -16.71 2.60
C HIS A 30 8.47 -15.91 3.78
N LEU A 31 7.77 -15.88 4.92
CA LEU A 31 8.25 -15.17 6.12
C LEU A 31 9.59 -15.73 6.61
N THR A 32 9.77 -17.05 6.57
CA THR A 32 11.04 -17.69 6.97
C THR A 32 12.18 -17.31 6.03
N LEU A 33 11.93 -17.27 4.71
CA LEU A 33 12.95 -16.89 3.73
C LEU A 33 13.33 -15.41 3.85
N VAL A 34 12.34 -14.53 4.03
CA VAL A 34 12.60 -13.09 4.20
C VAL A 34 13.35 -12.82 5.50
N TRP A 35 13.00 -13.51 6.58
CA TRP A 35 13.74 -13.43 7.85
C TRP A 35 15.19 -13.90 7.69
N ARG A 36 15.44 -14.99 6.96
CA ARG A 36 16.80 -15.47 6.66
C ARG A 36 17.59 -14.54 5.74
N ALA A 37 16.91 -13.75 4.92
CA ALA A 37 17.51 -12.76 4.03
C ALA A 37 17.82 -11.43 4.75
N ASP A 38 17.54 -11.33 6.06
CA ASP A 38 17.73 -10.13 6.88
C ASP A 38 17.04 -8.86 6.34
N ASN A 39 15.96 -9.05 5.57
CA ASN A 39 15.20 -7.94 5.00
C ASN A 39 14.03 -7.58 5.92
N VAL A 40 14.33 -6.80 6.97
CA VAL A 40 13.37 -6.42 8.03
C VAL A 40 12.15 -5.67 7.48
N ASP A 41 12.34 -4.83 6.45
CA ASP A 41 11.28 -4.06 5.83
C ASP A 41 10.29 -4.95 5.08
N LEU A 42 10.80 -5.91 4.30
CA LEU A 42 9.97 -6.89 3.60
C LEU A 42 9.29 -7.83 4.60
N LEU A 43 9.94 -8.17 5.72
CA LEU A 43 9.36 -9.03 6.74
C LEU A 43 8.14 -8.37 7.39
N GLY A 44 8.32 -7.12 7.86
CA GLY A 44 7.25 -6.35 8.50
C GLY A 44 6.06 -6.10 7.55
N SER A 45 6.35 -5.70 6.31
CA SER A 45 5.31 -5.51 5.30
C SER A 45 4.61 -6.83 4.93
N SER A 46 5.32 -7.94 4.82
CA SER A 46 4.70 -9.25 4.54
C SER A 46 3.73 -9.67 5.63
N ILE A 47 4.09 -9.49 6.91
CA ILE A 47 3.20 -9.78 8.04
C ILE A 47 1.94 -8.92 7.97
N LEU A 48 2.10 -7.61 7.77
CA LEU A 48 0.99 -6.67 7.67
C LEU A 48 0.04 -7.01 6.50
N PHE A 49 0.59 -7.31 5.33
CA PHE A 49 -0.19 -7.64 4.14
C PHE A 49 -0.87 -9.00 4.26
N PHE A 50 -0.22 -10.01 4.86
CA PHE A 50 -0.86 -11.29 5.12
C PHE A 50 -2.00 -11.16 6.13
N ALA A 51 -1.86 -10.32 7.16
CA ALA A 51 -2.97 -10.03 8.08
C ALA A 51 -4.14 -9.32 7.37
N ALA A 52 -3.86 -8.37 6.47
CA ALA A 52 -4.90 -7.73 5.66
C ALA A 52 -5.58 -8.73 4.70
N LEU A 53 -4.79 -9.62 4.08
CA LEU A 53 -5.29 -10.64 3.17
C LEU A 53 -6.20 -11.65 3.88
N THR A 54 -5.83 -12.10 5.08
CA THR A 54 -6.67 -13.00 5.88
C THR A 54 -7.95 -12.33 6.33
N SER A 55 -7.91 -11.04 6.69
CA SER A 55 -9.09 -10.23 7.00
C SER A 55 -10.07 -10.19 5.82
N LEU A 56 -9.60 -9.79 4.63
CA LEU A 56 -10.44 -9.67 3.42
C LEU A 56 -11.05 -11.00 2.99
N LEU A 57 -10.24 -12.07 3.00
CA LEU A 57 -10.73 -13.40 2.65
C LEU A 57 -11.69 -13.95 3.71
N GLY A 58 -11.47 -13.63 4.99
CA GLY A 58 -12.34 -14.00 6.09
C GLY A 58 -13.76 -13.45 5.93
N ASP A 59 -13.87 -12.18 5.53
CA ASP A 59 -15.15 -11.51 5.30
C ASP A 59 -15.90 -12.10 4.10
N ARG A 60 -15.17 -12.51 3.05
CA ARG A 60 -15.77 -13.00 1.80
C ARG A 60 -15.85 -14.52 1.67
N GLN A 61 -15.39 -15.27 2.67
CA GLN A 61 -15.24 -16.72 2.57
C GLN A 61 -16.51 -17.46 2.12
N HIS A 62 -17.70 -16.98 2.52
CA HIS A 62 -18.99 -17.61 2.21
C HIS A 62 -19.47 -17.34 0.78
N THR A 63 -18.92 -16.34 0.11
CA THR A 63 -19.31 -15.92 -1.25
C THR A 63 -18.44 -16.51 -2.35
N LEU A 64 -17.29 -17.08 -1.97
CA LEU A 64 -16.30 -17.63 -2.91
C LEU A 64 -16.83 -18.87 -3.61
N ARG A 65 -16.62 -18.92 -4.93
CA ARG A 65 -17.01 -20.05 -5.78
C ARG A 65 -15.78 -20.89 -6.12
N PHE A 66 -15.88 -22.19 -5.88
CA PHE A 66 -14.78 -23.14 -6.07
C PHE A 66 -15.04 -23.98 -7.31
N ASP A 67 -14.85 -23.38 -8.48
CA ASP A 67 -15.06 -24.01 -9.78
C ASP A 67 -13.77 -23.90 -10.62
N SER A 68 -12.82 -24.83 -10.42
CA SER A 68 -11.58 -24.86 -11.21
C SER A 68 -11.65 -25.89 -12.34
N SER A 69 -11.28 -25.46 -13.55
CA SER A 69 -11.06 -26.37 -14.68
C SER A 69 -9.71 -27.09 -14.51
N ILE A 70 -9.59 -28.33 -14.98
CA ILE A 70 -8.35 -29.15 -14.90
C ILE A 70 -7.11 -28.36 -15.36
N LEU A 71 -7.20 -27.65 -16.49
CA LEU A 71 -6.08 -26.85 -17.01
C LEU A 71 -5.64 -25.75 -16.04
N ALA A 72 -6.60 -25.05 -15.43
CA ALA A 72 -6.31 -24.00 -14.47
C ALA A 72 -5.74 -24.57 -13.16
N SER A 73 -6.23 -25.73 -12.71
CA SER A 73 -5.69 -26.42 -11.53
C SER A 73 -4.26 -26.89 -11.76
N VAL A 74 -3.94 -27.42 -12.95
CA VAL A 74 -2.56 -27.81 -13.32
C VAL A 74 -1.66 -26.59 -13.37
N LEU A 75 -2.09 -25.49 -13.99
CA LEU A 75 -1.30 -24.26 -14.04
C LEU A 75 -1.09 -23.67 -12.64
N GLY A 76 -2.13 -23.64 -11.82
CA GLY A 76 -2.05 -23.17 -10.43
C GLY A 76 -1.08 -24.02 -9.60
N ALA A 77 -1.15 -25.35 -9.74
CA ALA A 77 -0.21 -26.28 -9.11
C ALA A 77 1.23 -26.08 -9.61
N MET A 78 1.43 -25.81 -10.91
CA MET A 78 2.74 -25.52 -11.48
C MET A 78 3.33 -24.22 -10.90
N LEU A 79 2.52 -23.16 -10.73
CA LEU A 79 2.96 -21.92 -10.09
C LEU A 79 3.36 -22.13 -8.63
N ILE A 80 2.55 -22.87 -7.86
CA ILE A 80 2.86 -23.22 -6.48
C ILE A 80 4.13 -24.06 -6.41
N ALA A 81 4.27 -25.07 -7.28
CA ALA A 81 5.46 -25.89 -7.36
C ALA A 81 6.71 -25.07 -7.72
N PHE A 82 6.59 -24.10 -8.64
CA PHE A 82 7.66 -23.18 -8.97
C PHE A 82 8.12 -22.37 -7.75
N VAL A 83 7.19 -21.81 -6.98
CA VAL A 83 7.51 -21.09 -5.73
C VAL A 83 8.23 -22.02 -4.76
N LEU A 84 7.70 -23.22 -4.51
CA LEU A 84 8.31 -24.17 -3.57
C LEU A 84 9.70 -24.62 -4.02
N LEU A 85 9.91 -24.92 -5.30
CA LEU A 85 11.22 -25.33 -5.83
C LEU A 85 12.23 -24.19 -5.75
N ARG A 86 11.84 -22.96 -6.07
CA ARG A 86 12.71 -21.79 -5.97
C ARG A 86 13.03 -21.43 -4.52
N SER A 87 12.12 -21.69 -3.59
CA SER A 87 12.33 -21.54 -2.14
C SER A 87 13.38 -22.51 -1.57
N LEU A 88 13.68 -23.62 -2.26
CA LEU A 88 14.75 -24.56 -1.87
C LEU A 88 16.15 -24.11 -2.32
N ALA A 89 16.23 -23.25 -3.34
CA ALA A 89 17.48 -22.66 -3.80
C ALA A 89 17.85 -21.43 -2.95
N THR A 90 18.98 -20.78 -3.24
CA THR A 90 19.28 -19.44 -2.71
C THR A 90 18.39 -18.40 -3.42
N PRO A 91 17.35 -17.87 -2.75
CA PRO A 91 16.40 -17.00 -3.42
C PRO A 91 17.01 -15.60 -3.61
N GLY A 92 16.96 -15.06 -4.83
CA GLY A 92 17.27 -13.66 -5.07
C GLY A 92 16.17 -12.73 -4.56
N GLU A 93 16.48 -11.46 -4.36
CA GLU A 93 15.54 -10.46 -3.82
C GLU A 93 14.27 -10.32 -4.65
N ALA A 94 14.39 -10.25 -5.98
CA ALA A 94 13.24 -10.18 -6.88
C ALA A 94 12.29 -11.39 -6.74
N PHE A 95 12.83 -12.57 -6.43
CA PHE A 95 12.00 -13.74 -6.15
C PHE A 95 11.24 -13.57 -4.83
N LEU A 96 11.91 -13.11 -3.76
CA LEU A 96 11.23 -12.86 -2.47
C LEU A 96 10.09 -11.85 -2.64
N LEU A 97 10.30 -10.78 -3.41
CA LEU A 97 9.28 -9.76 -3.66
C LEU A 97 8.08 -10.29 -4.48
N LEU A 98 8.29 -11.19 -5.43
CA LEU A 98 7.24 -11.72 -6.32
C LEU A 98 6.63 -13.05 -5.85
N ALA A 99 7.26 -13.74 -4.91
CA ALA A 99 6.81 -15.03 -4.40
C ALA A 99 5.37 -14.97 -3.84
N PRO A 100 4.96 -13.96 -3.04
CA PRO A 100 3.59 -13.85 -2.56
C PRO A 100 2.56 -13.71 -3.68
N LEU A 101 2.83 -12.89 -4.69
CA LEU A 101 1.94 -12.70 -5.83
C LEU A 101 1.81 -13.96 -6.68
N THR A 102 2.93 -14.61 -6.98
CA THR A 102 2.95 -15.86 -7.77
C THR A 102 2.26 -17.00 -7.04
N ALA A 103 2.47 -17.14 -5.73
CA ALA A 103 1.76 -18.08 -4.86
C ALA A 103 0.26 -17.79 -4.81
N GLY A 104 -0.14 -16.52 -4.64
CA GLY A 104 -1.55 -16.11 -4.61
C GLY A 104 -2.27 -16.36 -5.92
N LEU A 105 -1.63 -16.08 -7.06
CA LEU A 105 -2.15 -16.43 -8.39
C LEU A 105 -2.29 -17.94 -8.57
N GLY A 106 -1.30 -18.72 -8.12
CA GLY A 106 -1.34 -20.17 -8.14
C GLY A 106 -2.53 -20.72 -7.34
N LEU A 107 -2.73 -20.21 -6.12
CA LEU A 107 -3.86 -20.56 -5.26
C LEU A 107 -5.21 -20.17 -5.87
N ALA A 108 -5.33 -18.95 -6.41
CA ALA A 108 -6.56 -18.46 -7.04
C ALA A 108 -6.97 -19.30 -8.26
N LEU A 109 -5.99 -19.72 -9.08
CA LEU A 109 -6.22 -20.62 -10.21
C LEU A 109 -6.59 -22.03 -9.75
N LEU A 110 -5.91 -22.53 -8.71
CA LEU A 110 -6.18 -23.85 -8.14
C LEU A 110 -7.60 -23.92 -7.53
N SER A 111 -8.03 -22.86 -6.84
CA SER A 111 -9.32 -22.81 -6.14
C SER A 111 -10.49 -22.58 -7.09
N SER A 112 -10.35 -21.70 -8.09
CA SER A 112 -11.50 -21.18 -8.84
C SER A 112 -11.27 -20.95 -10.33
N GLY A 113 -10.12 -21.38 -10.84
CA GLY A 113 -9.77 -21.32 -12.26
C GLY A 113 -9.71 -19.91 -12.85
N PHE A 114 -9.58 -19.84 -14.19
CA PHE A 114 -9.42 -18.56 -14.90
C PHE A 114 -10.64 -17.64 -14.78
N ARG A 115 -11.85 -18.21 -14.79
CA ARG A 115 -13.10 -17.44 -14.67
C ARG A 115 -13.29 -16.87 -13.26
N GLY A 116 -12.78 -17.57 -12.24
CA GLY A 116 -12.87 -17.17 -10.84
C GLY A 116 -11.80 -16.17 -10.40
N LEU A 117 -10.78 -15.87 -11.21
CA LEU A 117 -9.72 -14.93 -10.84
C LEU A 117 -10.26 -13.52 -10.51
N GLY A 118 -11.35 -13.12 -11.17
CA GLY A 118 -12.02 -11.86 -10.93
C GLY A 118 -12.55 -11.70 -9.50
N GLN A 119 -12.82 -12.80 -8.79
CA GLN A 119 -13.28 -12.73 -7.41
C GLN A 119 -12.14 -12.34 -6.45
N TYR A 120 -10.88 -12.60 -6.80
CA TYR A 120 -9.71 -12.35 -5.95
C TYR A 120 -8.98 -11.03 -6.29
N ARG A 121 -9.66 -10.08 -6.95
CA ARG A 121 -9.01 -8.86 -7.47
C ARG A 121 -8.35 -8.01 -6.38
N GLN A 122 -8.99 -7.88 -5.22
CA GLN A 122 -8.45 -7.08 -4.10
C GLN A 122 -7.23 -7.77 -3.48
N GLU A 123 -7.33 -9.08 -3.29
CA GLU A 123 -6.30 -9.95 -2.73
C GLU A 123 -5.06 -9.98 -3.62
N LEU A 124 -5.24 -10.16 -4.93
CA LEU A 124 -4.16 -10.13 -5.91
C LEU A 124 -3.55 -8.73 -6.05
N LEU A 125 -4.36 -7.66 -5.91
CA LEU A 125 -3.85 -6.29 -5.88
C LEU A 125 -2.99 -6.04 -4.64
N LEU A 126 -3.37 -6.53 -3.45
CA LEU A 126 -2.53 -6.45 -2.26
C LEU A 126 -1.20 -7.17 -2.45
N LEU A 127 -1.24 -8.41 -2.94
CA LEU A 127 -0.04 -9.20 -3.18
C LEU A 127 0.86 -8.57 -4.26
N PHE A 128 0.26 -7.91 -5.26
CA PHE A 128 1.00 -7.10 -6.22
C PHE A 128 1.67 -5.92 -5.52
N CYS A 129 0.92 -5.12 -4.77
CA CYS A 129 1.43 -3.95 -4.06
C CYS A 129 2.53 -4.30 -3.04
N LEU A 130 2.53 -5.50 -2.47
CA LEU A 130 3.54 -5.94 -1.48
C LEU A 130 4.98 -5.90 -2.03
N GLY A 131 5.20 -6.30 -3.28
CA GLY A 131 6.57 -6.44 -3.81
C GLY A 131 6.77 -6.11 -5.29
N ALA A 132 5.72 -6.17 -6.11
CA ALA A 132 5.86 -5.90 -7.55
C ALA A 132 6.35 -4.47 -7.87
N PRO A 133 5.92 -3.40 -7.18
CA PRO A 133 6.45 -2.05 -7.39
C PRO A 133 7.98 -1.98 -7.23
N LYS A 134 8.54 -2.67 -6.24
CA LYS A 134 10.00 -2.71 -5.99
C LYS A 134 10.78 -3.37 -7.12
N VAL A 135 10.16 -4.29 -7.88
CA VAL A 135 10.81 -4.98 -9.00
C VAL A 135 10.63 -4.22 -10.32
N PHE A 136 9.44 -3.69 -10.57
CA PHE A 136 9.10 -3.13 -11.88
C PHE A 136 9.35 -1.63 -12.02
N ILE A 137 9.32 -0.85 -10.94
CA ILE A 137 9.50 0.61 -11.03
C ILE A 137 10.97 1.01 -11.25
N PRO A 138 11.98 0.47 -10.52
CA PRO A 138 13.37 0.94 -10.67
C PRO A 138 13.93 0.87 -12.10
N PRO A 139 13.65 -0.20 -12.90
CA PRO A 139 14.09 -0.24 -14.30
C PRO A 139 13.40 0.79 -15.22
N LEU A 140 12.23 1.30 -14.82
CA LEU A 140 11.41 2.20 -15.63
C LEU A 140 11.58 3.67 -15.24
N PHE A 141 11.97 3.93 -14.00
CA PHE A 141 12.00 5.28 -13.43
C PHE A 141 13.17 5.44 -12.47
N ASP A 142 14.06 6.37 -12.78
CA ASP A 142 15.19 6.76 -11.94
C ASP A 142 15.00 8.18 -11.38
N PRO A 143 14.70 8.33 -10.07
CA PRO A 143 14.53 9.63 -9.44
C PRO A 143 15.85 10.34 -9.09
N THR A 144 17.01 9.74 -9.33
CA THR A 144 18.32 10.22 -8.85
C THR A 144 18.59 11.68 -9.20
N LEU A 145 18.42 12.06 -10.47
CA LEU A 145 18.65 13.44 -10.92
C LEU A 145 17.67 14.44 -10.27
N TRP A 146 16.41 14.04 -10.06
CA TRP A 146 15.40 14.87 -9.43
C TRP A 146 15.69 15.07 -7.95
N THR A 147 16.13 14.01 -7.28
CA THR A 147 16.60 14.06 -5.89
C THR A 147 17.80 15.00 -5.77
N ALA A 148 18.81 14.87 -6.63
CA ALA A 148 19.97 15.76 -6.63
C ALA A 148 19.57 17.24 -6.81
N LYS A 149 18.67 17.54 -7.74
CA LYS A 149 18.13 18.89 -7.96
C LYS A 149 17.39 19.42 -6.74
N PHE A 150 16.49 18.63 -6.18
CA PHE A 150 15.66 19.02 -5.05
C PHE A 150 16.49 19.21 -3.78
N SER A 151 17.42 18.30 -3.48
CA SER A 151 18.33 18.44 -2.35
C SER A 151 19.27 19.64 -2.47
N THR A 152 19.78 19.91 -3.69
CA THR A 152 20.54 21.15 -3.96
C THR A 152 19.70 22.38 -3.68
N ALA A 153 18.44 22.41 -4.13
CA ALA A 153 17.54 23.52 -3.87
C ALA A 153 17.30 23.73 -2.37
N LEU A 154 17.07 22.65 -1.61
CA LEU A 154 16.94 22.71 -0.15
C LEU A 154 18.18 23.31 0.53
N LEU A 155 19.38 22.89 0.12
CA LEU A 155 20.63 23.44 0.66
C LEU A 155 20.80 24.91 0.30
N TRP A 156 20.52 25.29 -0.94
CA TRP A 156 20.62 26.67 -1.40
C TRP A 156 19.66 27.59 -0.64
N TYR A 157 18.40 27.19 -0.48
CA TYR A 157 17.43 27.92 0.36
C TYR A 157 17.80 27.91 1.85
N GLY A 158 18.57 26.92 2.31
CA GLY A 158 19.16 26.87 3.65
C GLY A 158 20.34 27.81 3.85
N GLY A 159 20.78 28.54 2.81
CA GLY A 159 21.87 29.53 2.88
C GLY A 159 23.27 28.95 2.59
N PHE A 160 23.36 27.71 2.10
CA PHE A 160 24.65 27.10 1.75
C PHE A 160 25.09 27.50 0.34
N GLU A 161 26.39 27.75 0.17
CA GLU A 161 27.02 27.86 -1.14
C GLU A 161 27.11 26.47 -1.77
N VAL A 162 26.16 26.14 -2.63
CA VAL A 162 26.05 24.81 -3.23
C VAL A 162 26.03 24.91 -4.76
N VAL A 163 26.77 24.02 -5.42
CA VAL A 163 26.81 23.87 -6.87
C VAL A 163 26.52 22.41 -7.21
N ARG A 164 25.66 22.16 -8.19
CA ARG A 164 25.33 20.80 -8.65
C ARG A 164 25.93 20.55 -10.02
N ASP A 165 26.63 19.43 -10.17
CA ASP A 165 27.06 18.88 -11.45
C ASP A 165 26.45 17.49 -11.66
N GLY A 166 25.44 17.40 -12.54
CA GLY A 166 24.69 16.16 -12.72
C GLY A 166 24.05 15.65 -11.42
N VAL A 167 24.47 14.47 -10.96
CA VAL A 167 24.03 13.85 -9.70
C VAL A 167 24.93 14.20 -8.51
N ASN A 168 26.01 14.94 -8.75
CA ASN A 168 26.94 15.39 -7.72
C ASN A 168 26.50 16.74 -7.13
N ILE A 169 26.54 16.84 -5.82
CA ILE A 169 26.27 18.05 -5.04
C ILE A 169 27.58 18.48 -4.40
N HIS A 170 28.06 19.67 -4.73
CA HIS A 170 29.32 20.24 -4.26
C HIS A 170 29.04 21.37 -3.27
N LEU A 171 29.65 21.28 -2.11
CA LEU A 171 29.78 22.34 -1.11
C LEU A 171 31.27 22.75 -1.02
N PRO A 172 31.63 23.89 -0.40
CA PRO A 172 33.00 24.41 -0.44
C PRO A 172 34.04 23.45 0.17
N THR A 173 33.60 22.62 1.12
CA THR A 173 34.45 21.72 1.91
C THR A 173 34.17 20.24 1.66
N GLY A 174 33.26 19.89 0.73
CA GLY A 174 32.92 18.49 0.47
C GLY A 174 31.95 18.29 -0.69
N SER A 175 31.88 17.06 -1.19
CA SER A 175 30.96 16.69 -2.28
C SER A 175 30.29 15.36 -2.01
N VAL A 176 29.04 15.23 -2.41
CA VAL A 176 28.27 13.98 -2.33
C VAL A 176 27.69 13.64 -3.69
N GLU A 177 27.87 12.39 -4.10
CA GLU A 177 27.20 11.81 -5.26
C GLU A 177 25.88 11.17 -4.82
N VAL A 178 24.77 11.55 -5.46
CA VAL A 178 23.50 10.84 -5.28
C VAL A 178 23.58 9.56 -6.11
N TYR A 179 23.98 8.46 -5.49
CA TYR A 179 24.00 7.14 -6.11
C TYR A 179 22.62 6.46 -6.03
N PRO A 180 22.38 5.33 -6.73
CA PRO A 180 21.07 4.68 -6.80
C PRO A 180 20.37 4.39 -5.45
N GLY A 181 21.13 4.08 -4.39
CA GLY A 181 20.57 3.87 -3.03
C GLY A 181 20.10 5.16 -2.34
N CYS A 182 20.54 6.33 -2.80
CA CYS A 182 20.07 7.64 -2.35
C CYS A 182 19.03 8.25 -3.29
N SER A 183 18.67 7.55 -4.37
CA SER A 183 17.71 8.05 -5.38
C SER A 183 16.33 8.35 -4.79
N GLY A 184 15.93 7.65 -3.73
CA GLY A 184 14.61 7.72 -3.11
C GLY A 184 13.62 6.67 -3.65
N ILE A 185 14.05 5.82 -4.59
CA ILE A 185 13.18 4.81 -5.20
C ILE A 185 12.66 3.77 -4.21
N GLU A 186 13.50 3.39 -3.23
CA GLU A 186 13.12 2.44 -2.18
C GLU A 186 12.00 2.99 -1.29
N GLY A 187 12.12 4.25 -0.85
CA GLY A 187 11.08 4.92 -0.10
C GLY A 187 9.79 5.09 -0.91
N ILE A 188 9.89 5.46 -2.19
CA ILE A 188 8.74 5.62 -3.08
C ILE A 188 7.98 4.29 -3.23
N THR A 189 8.70 3.22 -3.56
CA THR A 189 8.10 1.89 -3.75
C THR A 189 7.50 1.35 -2.45
N TYR A 190 8.15 1.60 -1.30
CA TYR A 190 7.61 1.23 0.00
C TYR A 190 6.31 1.98 0.37
N LEU A 191 6.28 3.31 0.20
CA LEU A 191 5.05 4.08 0.45
C LEU A 191 3.95 3.75 -0.57
N LEU A 192 4.30 3.41 -1.81
CA LEU A 192 3.35 2.90 -2.80
C LEU A 192 2.71 1.57 -2.36
N SER A 193 3.50 0.66 -1.77
CA SER A 193 2.95 -0.57 -1.17
C SER A 193 1.91 -0.22 -0.11
N LEU A 194 2.24 0.65 0.85
CA LEU A 194 1.31 1.07 1.90
C LEU A 194 0.09 1.81 1.35
N ALA A 195 0.24 2.61 0.29
CA ALA A 195 -0.88 3.25 -0.38
C ALA A 195 -1.81 2.24 -1.04
N GLY A 196 -1.25 1.20 -1.67
CA GLY A 196 -2.02 0.08 -2.20
C GLY A 196 -2.81 -0.65 -1.12
N LEU A 197 -2.17 -0.92 0.02
CA LEU A 197 -2.84 -1.50 1.20
C LEU A 197 -4.02 -0.62 1.65
N PHE A 198 -3.77 0.67 1.83
CA PHE A 198 -4.79 1.64 2.24
C PHE A 198 -5.97 1.71 1.26
N VAL A 199 -5.70 1.80 -0.03
CA VAL A 199 -6.73 1.89 -1.08
C VAL A 199 -7.58 0.62 -1.18
N VAL A 200 -7.01 -0.55 -0.89
CA VAL A 200 -7.78 -1.80 -0.88
C VAL A 200 -8.60 -1.96 0.40
N MET A 201 -8.03 -1.60 1.55
CA MET A 201 -8.66 -1.81 2.85
C MET A 201 -9.81 -0.82 3.14
N PHE A 202 -9.78 0.37 2.55
CA PHE A 202 -10.77 1.42 2.81
C PHE A 202 -11.61 1.74 1.58
N PRO A 203 -12.94 1.93 1.75
CA PRO A 203 -13.85 2.24 0.64
C PRO A 203 -13.70 3.71 0.20
N LEU A 204 -12.64 4.02 -0.55
CA LEU A 204 -12.36 5.37 -1.04
C LEU A 204 -12.97 5.61 -2.43
N ASN A 205 -13.39 6.85 -2.70
CA ASN A 205 -13.73 7.28 -4.06
C ASN A 205 -12.48 7.37 -4.97
N TRP A 206 -12.67 7.36 -6.29
CA TRP A 206 -11.56 7.31 -7.26
C TRP A 206 -10.56 8.46 -7.13
N LEU A 207 -11.05 9.67 -6.84
CA LEU A 207 -10.20 10.83 -6.63
C LEU A 207 -9.27 10.64 -5.42
N ARG A 208 -9.81 10.22 -4.27
CA ARG A 208 -9.03 9.99 -3.05
C ARG A 208 -8.06 8.82 -3.20
N ARG A 209 -8.41 7.79 -3.97
CA ARG A 209 -7.46 6.72 -4.34
C ARG A 209 -6.27 7.26 -5.11
N GLY A 210 -6.52 8.08 -6.13
CA GLY A 210 -5.47 8.75 -6.90
C GLY A 210 -4.60 9.66 -6.02
N LEU A 211 -5.23 10.45 -5.16
CA LEU A 211 -4.53 11.33 -4.22
C LEU A 211 -3.64 10.55 -3.24
N ALA A 212 -4.12 9.43 -2.67
CA ALA A 212 -3.31 8.62 -1.76
C ALA A 212 -2.03 8.11 -2.45
N VAL A 213 -2.14 7.63 -3.69
CA VAL A 213 -1.00 7.15 -4.48
C VAL A 213 -0.03 8.28 -4.82
N VAL A 214 -0.54 9.43 -5.30
CA VAL A 214 0.30 10.59 -5.64
C VAL A 214 1.01 11.14 -4.40
N LEU A 215 0.29 11.29 -3.30
CA LEU A 215 0.85 11.81 -2.05
C LEU A 215 1.88 10.85 -1.45
N ALA A 216 1.69 9.53 -1.57
CA ALA A 216 2.72 8.55 -1.17
C ALA A 216 4.05 8.77 -1.89
N VAL A 217 4.02 8.95 -3.22
CA VAL A 217 5.22 9.24 -4.02
C VAL A 217 5.85 10.58 -3.61
N LEU A 218 5.04 11.63 -3.48
CA LEU A 218 5.52 12.96 -3.13
C LEU A 218 6.15 13.00 -1.73
N ILE A 219 5.52 12.38 -0.73
CA ILE A 219 6.03 12.31 0.64
C ILE A 219 7.38 11.58 0.66
N ALA A 220 7.45 10.40 0.03
CA ALA A 220 8.69 9.64 -0.04
C ALA A 220 9.82 10.42 -0.72
N PHE A 221 9.52 11.08 -1.84
CA PHE A 221 10.48 11.91 -2.57
C PHE A 221 10.98 13.09 -1.71
N VAL A 222 10.07 13.84 -1.07
CA VAL A 222 10.43 15.01 -0.25
C VAL A 222 11.27 14.60 0.96
N VAL A 223 10.86 13.56 1.69
CA VAL A 223 11.59 13.06 2.86
C VAL A 223 12.98 12.57 2.46
N ASN A 224 13.11 11.85 1.34
CA ASN A 224 14.41 11.42 0.83
C ASN A 224 15.28 12.63 0.41
N GLY A 225 14.67 13.65 -0.21
CA GLY A 225 15.35 14.88 -0.56
C GLY A 225 15.99 15.57 0.66
N VAL A 226 15.24 15.65 1.76
CA VAL A 226 15.74 16.18 3.05
C VAL A 226 16.87 15.31 3.60
N ARG A 227 16.75 13.98 3.54
CA ARG A 227 17.82 13.05 3.92
C ARG A 227 19.11 13.33 3.15
N VAL A 228 19.03 13.40 1.82
CA VAL A 228 20.21 13.64 0.97
C VAL A 228 20.82 15.02 1.24
N SER A 229 20.02 16.05 1.47
CA SER A 229 20.52 17.37 1.89
C SER A 229 21.28 17.30 3.22
N LEU A 230 20.76 16.58 4.21
CA LEU A 230 21.46 16.35 5.48
C LEU A 230 22.80 15.63 5.24
N MET A 231 22.83 14.64 4.34
CA MET A 231 24.05 13.86 4.09
C MET A 231 25.14 14.74 3.48
N ALA A 232 24.77 15.56 2.49
CA ALA A 232 25.68 16.53 1.88
C ALA A 232 26.20 17.56 2.90
N TYR A 233 25.36 18.03 3.80
CA TYR A 233 25.75 18.94 4.87
C TYR A 233 26.76 18.30 5.85
N LEU A 234 26.53 17.05 6.28
CA LEU A 234 27.41 16.36 7.24
C LEU A 234 28.80 16.10 6.65
N VAL A 235 28.86 15.75 5.36
CA VAL A 235 30.13 15.61 4.63
C VAL A 235 30.86 16.95 4.58
N ALA A 236 30.18 18.03 4.19
CA ALA A 236 30.79 19.36 4.16
C ALA A 236 31.25 19.84 5.55
N SER A 237 30.57 19.42 6.61
CA SER A 237 30.91 19.75 8.00
C SER A 237 32.02 18.88 8.59
N SER A 238 32.60 17.95 7.82
CA SER A 238 33.64 17.02 8.27
C SER A 238 33.22 16.19 9.49
N GLN A 239 31.96 15.71 9.51
CA GLN A 239 31.40 14.88 10.57
C GLN A 239 31.16 13.42 10.09
N PRO A 240 32.21 12.60 9.92
CA PRO A 240 32.10 11.26 9.34
C PRO A 240 31.26 10.31 10.20
N GLU A 241 31.39 10.36 11.53
CA GLU A 241 30.60 9.52 12.44
C GLU A 241 29.09 9.81 12.36
N ALA A 242 28.73 11.10 12.27
CA ALA A 242 27.34 11.49 12.08
C ALA A 242 26.83 11.07 10.70
N PHE A 243 27.65 11.24 9.65
CA PHE A 243 27.31 10.79 8.31
C PHE A 243 27.00 9.29 8.30
N GLU A 244 27.87 8.45 8.87
CA GLU A 244 27.67 7.00 8.94
C GLU A 244 26.39 6.62 9.68
N TYR A 245 26.13 7.26 10.83
CA TYR A 245 24.92 7.04 11.62
C TYR A 245 23.61 7.32 10.86
N TRP A 246 23.58 8.40 10.08
CA TRP A 246 22.40 8.80 9.31
C TRP A 246 22.33 8.14 7.92
N HIS A 247 23.46 7.69 7.40
CA HIS A 247 23.54 7.01 6.10
C HIS A 247 23.12 5.54 6.21
N GLU A 248 23.80 4.78 7.08
CA GLU A 248 23.65 3.32 7.23
C GLU A 248 23.20 2.91 8.63
N GLY A 249 23.45 3.75 9.64
CA GLY A 249 23.04 3.48 11.02
C GLY A 249 21.53 3.56 11.24
N THR A 250 21.12 3.45 12.51
CA THR A 250 19.69 3.50 12.90
C THR A 250 19.04 4.85 12.60
N GLY A 251 19.82 5.91 12.39
CA GLY A 251 19.32 7.21 11.96
C GLY A 251 18.65 7.18 10.59
N SER A 252 19.08 6.27 9.70
CA SER A 252 18.45 6.08 8.38
C SER A 252 16.97 5.70 8.48
N LEU A 253 16.61 4.86 9.47
CA LEU A 253 15.25 4.39 9.73
C LEU A 253 14.29 5.53 10.15
N ILE A 254 14.82 6.60 10.73
CA ILE A 254 14.03 7.75 11.18
C ILE A 254 13.33 8.41 9.98
N PHE A 255 13.99 8.51 8.83
CA PHE A 255 13.39 9.06 7.62
C PHE A 255 12.21 8.21 7.12
N SER A 256 12.38 6.89 7.09
CA SER A 256 11.30 5.96 6.74
C SER A 256 10.12 6.08 7.71
N MET A 257 10.39 6.16 9.02
CA MET A 257 9.36 6.36 10.03
C MET A 257 8.61 7.69 9.84
N ILE A 258 9.32 8.80 9.60
CA ILE A 258 8.72 10.10 9.32
C ILE A 258 7.81 10.02 8.09
N ALA A 259 8.29 9.41 6.99
CA ALA A 259 7.50 9.26 5.77
C ALA A 259 6.21 8.46 6.03
N VAL A 260 6.28 7.36 6.78
CA VAL A 260 5.11 6.54 7.14
C VAL A 260 4.14 7.32 8.03
N LEU A 261 4.63 8.09 9.01
CA LEU A 261 3.79 8.88 9.89
C LEU A 261 3.06 10.00 9.14
N ILE A 262 3.77 10.71 8.25
CA ILE A 262 3.17 11.75 7.39
C ILE A 262 2.11 11.10 6.50
N PHE A 263 2.42 9.96 5.87
CA PHE A 263 1.47 9.25 5.02
C PHE A 263 0.25 8.76 5.80
N GLY A 264 0.44 8.20 7.01
CA GLY A 264 -0.65 7.83 7.90
C GLY A 264 -1.56 9.00 8.26
N GLY A 265 -0.98 10.18 8.52
CA GLY A 265 -1.72 11.42 8.74
C GLY A 265 -2.53 11.85 7.52
N VAL A 266 -1.96 11.73 6.32
CA VAL A 266 -2.68 11.97 5.05
C VAL A 266 -3.83 10.99 4.86
N CYS A 267 -3.60 9.70 5.09
CA CYS A 267 -4.66 8.67 5.02
C CYS A 267 -5.82 9.00 5.96
N TRP A 268 -5.51 9.35 7.20
CA TRP A 268 -6.51 9.77 8.19
C TRP A 268 -7.29 11.01 7.74
N LEU A 269 -6.62 12.01 7.16
CA LEU A 269 -7.25 13.22 6.63
C LEU A 269 -8.18 12.89 5.45
N LEU A 270 -7.75 12.02 4.54
CA LEU A 270 -8.55 11.57 3.40
C LEU A 270 -9.82 10.83 3.84
N LEU A 271 -9.75 10.01 4.90
CA LEU A 271 -10.92 9.36 5.49
C LEU A 271 -11.88 10.39 6.11
N ARG A 272 -11.37 11.34 6.89
CA ARG A 272 -12.22 12.40 7.46
C ARG A 272 -12.89 13.27 6.40
N TRP A 273 -12.17 13.62 5.35
CA TRP A 273 -12.73 14.36 4.21
C TRP A 273 -13.83 13.58 3.50
N GLN A 274 -13.78 12.24 3.55
CA GLN A 274 -14.86 11.40 3.04
C GLN A 274 -16.11 11.48 3.90
N GLU A 275 -15.98 11.24 5.18
CA GLU A 275 -17.10 11.28 6.12
C GLU A 275 -17.81 12.64 6.09
N VAL A 276 -17.05 13.73 6.04
CA VAL A 276 -17.61 15.09 5.96
C VAL A 276 -18.36 15.30 4.64
N ALA A 277 -17.77 14.92 3.50
CA ALA A 277 -18.43 15.07 2.20
C ALA A 277 -19.73 14.25 2.09
N GLU A 278 -19.73 13.02 2.59
CA GLU A 278 -20.93 12.16 2.60
C GLU A 278 -22.04 12.75 3.48
N ARG A 279 -21.69 13.32 4.65
CA ARG A 279 -22.66 14.01 5.53
C ARG A 279 -23.27 15.24 4.87
N TRP A 280 -22.48 16.06 4.18
CA TRP A 280 -23.00 17.25 3.49
C TRP A 280 -23.96 16.88 2.36
N ILE A 281 -23.67 15.82 1.61
CA ILE A 281 -24.57 15.33 0.56
C ILE A 281 -25.89 14.84 1.18
N ALA A 282 -25.83 14.05 2.26
CA ALA A 282 -27.02 13.57 2.95
C ALA A 282 -27.90 14.71 3.50
N LEU A 283 -27.29 15.78 4.01
CA LEU A 283 -28.04 16.95 4.48
C LEU A 283 -28.69 17.73 3.32
N ALA A 284 -28.01 17.84 2.19
CA ALA A 284 -28.55 18.50 1.00
C ALA A 284 -29.73 17.73 0.39
N GLU A 285 -29.68 16.39 0.41
CA GLU A 285 -30.80 15.54 -0.03
C GLU A 285 -32.03 15.68 0.86
N VAL A 286 -31.85 15.84 2.19
CA VAL A 286 -32.97 16.06 3.12
C VAL A 286 -33.57 17.46 2.96
N SER A 287 -32.74 18.50 2.73
CA SER A 287 -33.23 19.87 2.54
C SER A 287 -34.01 20.07 1.24
N ASP A 288 -33.78 19.22 0.23
CA ASP A 288 -34.46 19.26 -1.07
C ASP A 288 -35.70 18.32 -1.12
N ASP A 289 -36.10 17.67 -0.01
CA ASP A 289 -37.31 16.84 0.07
C ASP A 289 -38.58 17.70 0.32
N PRO A 290 -39.49 17.85 -0.66
CA PRO A 290 -40.68 18.69 -0.53
C PRO A 290 -41.67 18.20 0.55
N ALA A 291 -41.53 16.96 1.04
CA ALA A 291 -42.40 16.42 2.09
C ALA A 291 -42.14 17.03 3.49
N GLU A 292 -40.94 17.58 3.75
CA GLU A 292 -40.67 18.36 4.97
C GLU A 292 -41.04 19.84 4.82
N GLU A 293 -41.06 20.36 3.59
CA GLU A 293 -41.47 21.75 3.30
C GLU A 293 -42.98 21.95 3.57
N GLU A 294 -43.83 20.95 3.31
CA GLU A 294 -45.26 20.97 3.67
C GLU A 294 -45.51 20.90 5.20
N LEU A 295 -44.64 20.26 5.98
CA LEU A 295 -44.80 20.18 7.46
C LEU A 295 -44.49 21.53 8.15
N PHE A 296 -43.69 22.39 7.53
CA PHE A 296 -43.37 23.73 8.05
C PHE A 296 -44.31 24.83 7.57
N LEU A 297 -45.17 24.56 6.58
CA LEU A 297 -46.13 25.53 6.04
C LEU A 297 -47.56 25.36 6.59
N ASP A 298 -47.84 24.27 7.32
CA ASP A 298 -49.17 23.96 7.87
C ASP A 298 -49.34 24.29 9.37
N ASP A 299 -48.45 25.08 9.99
CA ASP A 299 -48.70 25.65 11.33
C ASP A 299 -49.58 26.91 11.21
N PRO A 300 -50.88 26.86 11.56
CA PRO A 300 -51.75 28.02 11.50
C PRO A 300 -51.55 28.84 12.78
N LEU A 301 -50.41 29.54 12.88
CA LEU A 301 -50.21 30.64 13.82
C LEU A 301 -50.30 31.97 13.06
N ASP A 302 -51.48 32.24 12.51
CA ASP A 302 -51.90 33.59 12.14
C ASP A 302 -53.34 33.79 12.66
N ASP A 303 -53.44 33.98 13.97
CA ASP A 303 -54.62 34.59 14.58
C ASP A 303 -54.36 36.11 14.56
N PRO A 304 -55.07 36.90 13.73
CA PRO A 304 -54.82 38.33 13.64
C PRO A 304 -55.34 39.00 14.91
N LEU A 305 -54.40 39.44 15.76
CA LEU A 305 -54.65 40.32 16.90
C LEU A 305 -55.48 41.54 16.46
N GLU A 306 -56.78 41.50 16.78
CA GLU A 306 -57.70 42.64 16.67
C GLU A 306 -57.20 43.79 17.56
N TRP A 307 -56.93 44.92 16.93
CA TRP A 307 -56.73 46.21 17.60
C TRP A 307 -58.06 46.69 18.21
N GLN A 308 -58.13 46.79 19.53
CA GLN A 308 -59.14 47.59 20.22
C GLN A 308 -58.45 48.68 21.06
N GLU A 309 -58.44 49.90 20.52
CA GLU A 309 -58.43 51.17 21.28
C GLU A 309 -59.89 51.60 21.50
N PRO A 310 -60.25 52.21 22.65
CA PRO A 310 -59.73 53.52 23.08
C PRO A 310 -59.25 53.64 24.54
#